data_AF-A0A182T4D9-F1
#
_entry.id   AF-A0A182T4D9-F1
#
_cell.length_a   1.000
_cell.length_b   1.000
_cell.length_c   1.000
_cell.angle_alpha   90.00
_cell.angle_beta   90.00
_cell.angle_gamma   90.00
#
_symmetry.space_group_name_H-M   'P 1'
#
loop_
_entity.id
_entity.type
_entity.pdbx_description
1 polymer ?
#
loop_
_entity_poly.entity_id
_entity_poly.type
_entity_poly.pdbx_seq_one_letter_code
_entity_poly.pdbx_strand_id
1 'polypeptide(L)'
;MEDGSVYSWGEGDKGQLGHDALETWHHIPMRIQAIKQRKVVSAAVGEGYTIFCTASGTLLACGDNSNGCLGQGNKTSLLVPRQIVKLEHIPIVQVASGTTHVLALTEGGIVYSWGTSSHGALALGKRIHVALEPERVILPQLVQNRPSLATVANSTTALANILTSLYKHETILDPADVLA
;
A
#
# COMPACT_ATOMS: atom_id res chain seq x y z
N MET A 1 -21.06 -7.59 -7.00
CA MET A 1 -20.30 -8.86 -6.89
C MET A 1 -20.11 -9.12 -5.40
N GLU A 2 -20.79 -10.11 -4.82
CA GLU A 2 -20.82 -10.36 -3.37
C GLU A 2 -19.91 -11.51 -2.90
N ASP A 3 -19.34 -12.27 -3.83
CA ASP A 3 -18.50 -13.43 -3.56
C ASP A 3 -17.02 -13.08 -3.27
N GLY A 4 -16.63 -11.81 -3.45
CA GLY A 4 -15.24 -11.35 -3.29
C GLY A 4 -14.31 -11.81 -4.42
N SER A 5 -14.86 -12.24 -5.56
CA SER A 5 -14.07 -12.56 -6.75
C SER A 5 -13.39 -11.30 -7.30
N VAL A 6 -12.12 -11.45 -7.68
CA VAL A 6 -11.32 -10.36 -8.23
C VAL A 6 -11.11 -10.56 -9.72
N TYR A 7 -11.33 -9.49 -10.47
CA TYR A 7 -11.06 -9.40 -11.89
C TYR A 7 -10.12 -8.24 -12.15
N SER A 8 -9.21 -8.40 -13.10
CA SER A 8 -8.27 -7.36 -13.53
C SER A 8 -8.17 -7.36 -15.06
N TRP A 9 -7.97 -6.18 -15.62
CA TRP A 9 -7.82 -5.91 -17.05
C TRP A 9 -7.04 -4.60 -17.25
N GLY A 10 -6.67 -4.30 -18.50
CA GLY A 10 -5.82 -3.17 -18.84
C GLY A 10 -4.36 -3.59 -18.97
N GLU A 11 -3.44 -2.68 -18.61
CA GLU A 11 -1.99 -2.88 -18.72
C GLU A 11 -1.47 -3.92 -17.70
N GLY A 12 -0.67 -4.88 -18.18
CA GLY A 12 -0.15 -6.00 -17.38
C GLY A 12 1.34 -6.29 -17.57
N ASP A 13 2.07 -5.36 -18.19
CA ASP A 13 3.48 -5.47 -18.56
C ASP A 13 4.44 -5.66 -17.37
N LYS A 14 3.97 -5.39 -16.15
CA LYS A 14 4.70 -5.54 -14.89
C LYS A 14 4.14 -6.66 -13.99
N GLY A 15 3.11 -7.40 -14.45
CA GLY A 15 2.44 -8.43 -13.66
C GLY A 15 1.43 -7.89 -12.63
N GLN A 16 1.10 -6.60 -12.68
CA GLN A 16 0.16 -5.90 -11.78
C GLN A 16 -1.27 -6.46 -11.82
N LEU A 17 -1.59 -7.24 -12.86
CA LEU A 17 -2.88 -7.89 -13.04
C LEU A 17 -3.00 -9.24 -12.32
N GLY A 18 -1.88 -9.89 -12.01
CA GLY A 18 -1.88 -11.12 -11.21
C GLY A 18 -2.20 -12.44 -11.96
N HIS A 19 -2.09 -12.47 -13.28
CA HIS A 19 -2.51 -13.59 -14.14
C HIS A 19 -1.41 -14.61 -14.49
N ASP A 20 -0.25 -14.58 -13.81
CA ASP A 20 0.90 -15.45 -14.11
C ASP A 20 1.45 -15.29 -15.54
N ALA A 21 1.23 -14.12 -16.13
CA ALA A 21 1.66 -13.78 -17.47
C ALA A 21 2.07 -12.30 -17.52
N LEU A 22 3.07 -12.01 -18.35
CA LEU A 22 3.42 -10.65 -18.74
C LEU A 22 2.70 -10.36 -20.06
N GLU A 23 1.46 -9.90 -19.94
CA GLU A 23 0.68 -9.43 -21.10
C GLU A 23 0.70 -7.92 -21.14
N THR A 24 1.00 -7.34 -22.31
CA THR A 24 1.00 -5.88 -22.46
C THR A 24 -0.38 -5.29 -22.17
N TRP A 25 -1.46 -6.01 -22.52
CA TRP A 25 -2.81 -5.52 -22.31
C TRP A 25 -3.88 -6.64 -22.32
N HIS A 26 -4.76 -6.66 -21.31
CA HIS A 26 -6.00 -7.44 -21.34
C HIS A 26 -7.21 -6.54 -21.66
N HIS A 27 -7.90 -6.82 -22.77
CA HIS A 27 -9.05 -6.02 -23.21
C HIS A 27 -10.38 -6.36 -22.51
N ILE A 28 -10.42 -7.46 -21.74
CA ILE A 28 -11.61 -7.93 -21.04
C ILE A 28 -11.28 -8.26 -19.57
N PRO A 29 -12.19 -8.01 -18.62
CA PRO A 29 -12.03 -8.43 -17.23
C PRO A 29 -11.77 -9.94 -17.13
N MET A 30 -10.60 -10.30 -16.62
CA MET A 30 -10.22 -11.69 -16.39
C MET A 30 -10.08 -11.96 -14.89
N ARG A 31 -10.57 -13.11 -14.45
CA ARG A 31 -10.56 -13.49 -13.04
C ARG A 31 -9.13 -13.84 -12.60
N ILE A 32 -8.68 -13.30 -11.47
CA ILE A 32 -7.37 -13.62 -10.90
C ILE A 32 -7.43 -14.99 -10.21
N GLN A 33 -6.96 -16.02 -10.90
CA GLN A 33 -7.13 -17.41 -10.47
C GLN A 33 -6.39 -17.74 -9.18
N ALA A 34 -5.23 -17.12 -8.94
CA ALA A 34 -4.39 -17.34 -7.77
C ALA A 34 -5.09 -17.01 -6.43
N ILE A 35 -6.08 -16.11 -6.43
CA ILE A 35 -6.79 -15.65 -5.23
C ILE A 35 -8.28 -15.98 -5.26
N LYS A 36 -8.73 -16.89 -6.14
CA LYS A 36 -10.15 -17.26 -6.29
C LYS A 36 -10.83 -17.78 -5.02
N GLN A 37 -10.05 -18.31 -4.07
CA GLN A 37 -10.51 -18.85 -2.78
C GLN A 37 -10.40 -17.83 -1.64
N ARG A 38 -10.05 -16.58 -1.95
CA ARG A 38 -9.92 -15.50 -0.98
C ARG A 38 -11.05 -14.50 -1.23
N LYS A 39 -11.78 -14.14 -0.17
CA LYS A 39 -12.75 -13.06 -0.24
C LYS A 39 -12.01 -11.73 -0.16
N VAL A 40 -11.72 -11.11 -1.30
CA VAL A 40 -11.09 -9.79 -1.35
C VAL A 40 -12.15 -8.71 -1.12
N VAL A 41 -11.84 -7.74 -0.25
CA VAL A 41 -12.75 -6.66 0.14
C VAL A 41 -12.25 -5.28 -0.28
N SER A 42 -10.96 -5.14 -0.52
CA SER A 42 -10.38 -3.91 -1.09
C SER A 42 -9.06 -4.21 -1.81
N ALA A 43 -8.65 -3.27 -2.66
CA ALA A 43 -7.35 -3.29 -3.31
C ALA A 43 -6.77 -1.86 -3.33
N ALA A 44 -5.45 -1.77 -3.31
CA ALA A 44 -4.68 -0.55 -3.50
C ALA A 44 -3.69 -0.76 -4.64
N VAL A 45 -3.54 0.23 -5.52
CA VAL A 45 -2.75 0.15 -6.74
C VAL A 45 -1.72 1.27 -6.71
N GLY A 46 -0.47 0.95 -7.05
CA GLY A 46 0.60 1.93 -7.26
C GLY A 46 1.16 1.86 -8.67
N GLU A 47 2.39 2.33 -8.87
CA GLU A 47 3.01 2.31 -10.19
C GLU A 47 3.46 0.89 -10.57
N GLY A 48 2.58 0.15 -11.24
CA GLY A 48 2.87 -1.19 -11.74
C GLY A 48 2.78 -2.30 -10.68
N TYR A 49 2.13 -2.06 -9.54
CA TYR A 49 1.86 -3.10 -8.54
C TYR A 49 0.47 -2.95 -7.92
N THR A 50 -0.04 -4.06 -7.38
CA THR A 50 -1.35 -4.14 -6.73
C THR A 50 -1.24 -4.87 -5.39
N ILE A 51 -1.88 -4.33 -4.37
CA ILE A 51 -2.06 -4.93 -3.04
C ILE A 51 -3.54 -5.24 -2.84
N PHE A 52 -3.87 -6.49 -2.51
CA PHE A 52 -5.22 -6.93 -2.20
C PHE A 52 -5.37 -7.13 -0.69
N CYS A 53 -6.47 -6.65 -0.13
CA CYS A 53 -6.86 -6.92 1.24
C CYS A 53 -8.07 -7.85 1.27
N THR A 54 -7.94 -8.94 2.02
CA THR A 54 -9.01 -9.93 2.21
C THR A 54 -9.90 -9.60 3.40
N ALA A 55 -11.09 -10.19 3.45
CA ALA A 55 -12.02 -10.05 4.58
C ALA A 55 -11.43 -10.54 5.92
N SER A 56 -10.42 -11.43 5.88
CA SER A 56 -9.68 -11.89 7.07
C SER A 56 -8.54 -10.95 7.49
N GLY A 57 -8.35 -9.83 6.78
CA GLY A 57 -7.25 -8.89 7.02
C GLY A 57 -5.89 -9.32 6.47
N THR A 58 -5.84 -10.40 5.67
CA THR A 58 -4.61 -10.84 5.00
C THR A 58 -4.33 -9.96 3.78
N LEU A 59 -3.07 -9.54 3.62
CA LEU A 59 -2.60 -8.82 2.42
C LEU A 59 -1.90 -9.74 1.43
N LEU A 60 -2.22 -9.55 0.15
CA LEU A 60 -1.56 -10.20 -1.00
C LEU A 60 -1.02 -9.14 -1.94
N ALA A 61 0.10 -9.39 -2.62
CA ALA A 61 0.76 -8.44 -3.50
C ALA A 61 1.23 -9.08 -4.80
N CYS A 62 1.10 -8.36 -5.92
CA CYS A 62 1.71 -8.69 -7.21
C CYS A 62 2.11 -7.44 -8.01
N GLY A 63 2.89 -7.63 -9.06
CA GLY A 63 3.40 -6.60 -9.96
C GLY A 63 4.90 -6.34 -9.82
N ASP A 64 5.31 -5.14 -10.22
CA ASP A 64 6.66 -4.64 -10.09
C ASP A 64 7.06 -4.52 -8.62
N ASN A 65 8.29 -4.94 -8.32
CA ASN A 65 8.86 -4.86 -6.98
C ASN A 65 10.19 -4.11 -6.94
N SER A 66 10.50 -3.30 -7.96
CA SER A 66 11.74 -2.52 -8.04
C SER A 66 11.92 -1.59 -6.81
N ASN A 67 10.80 -1.17 -6.22
CA ASN A 67 10.73 -0.34 -5.02
C ASN A 67 10.46 -1.11 -3.72
N GLY A 68 10.42 -2.45 -3.72
CA GLY A 68 10.10 -3.23 -2.51
C GLY A 68 8.63 -3.16 -2.07
N CYS A 69 7.74 -2.65 -2.93
CA CYS A 69 6.32 -2.44 -2.61
C CYS A 69 5.52 -3.74 -2.37
N LEU A 70 6.06 -4.91 -2.76
CA LEU A 70 5.39 -6.18 -2.50
C LEU A 70 5.63 -6.72 -1.07
N GLY A 71 6.49 -6.07 -0.28
CA GLY A 71 6.69 -6.39 1.14
C GLY A 71 7.33 -7.76 1.40
N GLN A 72 8.04 -8.32 0.41
CA GLN A 72 8.60 -9.68 0.45
C GLN A 72 10.03 -9.74 1.03
N GLY A 73 10.59 -8.63 1.52
CA GLY A 73 11.98 -8.55 1.96
C GLY A 73 13.01 -8.56 0.84
N ASN A 74 12.56 -8.41 -0.41
CA ASN A 74 13.38 -8.39 -1.61
C ASN A 74 12.76 -7.47 -2.68
N LYS A 75 13.41 -7.38 -3.85
CA LYS A 75 12.97 -6.59 -5.02
C LYS A 75 12.51 -7.45 -6.21
N THR A 76 12.16 -8.71 -5.96
CA THR A 76 11.70 -9.62 -7.02
C THR A 76 10.23 -9.37 -7.32
N SER A 77 9.92 -9.05 -8.57
CA SER A 77 8.55 -8.86 -9.06
C SER A 77 7.75 -10.17 -9.04
N LEU A 78 6.43 -10.07 -8.90
CA LEU A 78 5.54 -11.22 -8.79
C LEU A 78 4.42 -11.13 -9.82
N LEU A 79 4.28 -12.16 -10.65
CA LEU A 79 3.23 -12.22 -11.68
C LEU A 79 1.88 -12.70 -11.14
N VAL A 80 1.86 -13.23 -9.92
CA VAL A 80 0.67 -13.71 -9.21
C VAL A 80 0.64 -13.14 -7.80
N PRO A 81 -0.54 -12.83 -7.24
CA PRO A 81 -0.65 -12.36 -5.87
C PRO A 81 -0.07 -13.38 -4.90
N ARG A 82 0.88 -12.94 -4.07
CA ARG A 82 1.40 -13.72 -2.95
C ARG A 82 1.20 -13.00 -1.64
N GLN A 83 1.04 -13.76 -0.57
CA GLN A 83 0.82 -13.23 0.76
C GLN A 83 2.03 -12.45 1.25
N ILE A 84 1.80 -11.34 1.96
CA ILE A 84 2.84 -10.61 2.67
C ILE A 84 3.02 -11.27 4.04
N VAL A 85 3.93 -12.24 4.12
CA VAL A 85 4.11 -13.13 5.30
C VAL A 85 4.37 -12.35 6.59
N LYS A 86 5.07 -11.21 6.51
CA LYS A 86 5.36 -10.35 7.67
C LYS A 86 4.10 -9.85 8.40
N LEU A 87 2.96 -9.80 7.71
CA LEU A 87 1.68 -9.31 8.23
C LEU A 87 0.62 -10.43 8.39
N GLU A 88 0.99 -11.71 8.25
CA GLU A 88 0.04 -12.83 8.21
C GLU A 88 -0.91 -12.91 9.42
N HIS A 89 -0.42 -12.55 10.60
CA HIS A 89 -1.18 -12.60 11.85
C HIS A 89 -1.62 -11.22 12.35
N ILE A 90 -1.59 -10.22 11.47
CA ILE A 90 -1.93 -8.84 11.80
C ILE A 90 -3.23 -8.49 11.07
N PRO A 91 -4.34 -8.25 11.77
CA PRO A 91 -5.62 -7.96 11.13
C PRO A 91 -5.59 -6.58 10.48
N ILE A 92 -5.31 -6.53 9.18
CA ILE A 92 -5.34 -5.29 8.40
C ILE A 92 -6.79 -4.95 8.03
N VAL A 93 -7.21 -3.73 8.36
CA VAL A 93 -8.55 -3.22 8.06
C VAL A 93 -8.57 -2.27 6.86
N GLN A 94 -7.42 -1.65 6.55
CA GLN A 94 -7.31 -0.74 5.42
C GLN A 94 -5.90 -0.76 4.82
N VAL A 95 -5.82 -0.60 3.51
CA VAL A 95 -4.57 -0.48 2.76
C VAL A 95 -4.66 0.70 1.80
N ALA A 96 -3.55 1.41 1.61
CA ALA A 96 -3.41 2.46 0.62
C ALA A 96 -2.02 2.40 -0.03
N SER A 97 -1.95 2.82 -1.28
CA SER A 97 -0.72 2.84 -2.07
C SER A 97 -0.49 4.24 -2.62
N GLY A 98 0.73 4.73 -2.48
CA GLY A 98 1.25 5.79 -3.32
C GLY A 98 1.97 5.20 -4.53
N THR A 99 2.63 6.06 -5.31
CA THR A 99 3.36 5.64 -6.52
C THR A 99 4.37 4.52 -6.22
N THR A 100 5.13 4.64 -5.13
CA THR A 100 6.25 3.75 -4.80
C THR A 100 6.27 3.28 -3.35
N HIS A 101 5.17 3.42 -2.61
CA HIS A 101 5.08 3.01 -1.21
C HIS A 101 3.67 2.56 -0.83
N VAL A 102 3.56 1.79 0.25
CA VAL A 102 2.32 1.22 0.75
C VAL A 102 2.16 1.55 2.23
N LEU A 103 0.93 1.83 2.65
CA LEU A 103 0.51 1.94 4.03
C LEU A 103 -0.57 0.90 4.34
N ALA A 104 -0.49 0.29 5.51
CA ALA A 104 -1.52 -0.61 6.03
C ALA A 104 -1.91 -0.23 7.46
N LEU A 105 -3.21 -0.18 7.73
CA LEU A 105 -3.78 0.12 9.04
C LEU A 105 -4.33 -1.17 9.65
N THR A 106 -3.91 -1.48 10.88
CA THR A 106 -4.48 -2.59 11.65
C THR A 106 -5.76 -2.18 12.38
N GLU A 107 -6.57 -3.17 12.77
CA GLU A 107 -7.75 -2.95 13.63
C GLU A 107 -7.38 -2.26 14.96
N GLY A 108 -6.19 -2.53 15.48
CA GLY A 108 -5.64 -1.91 16.69
C GLY A 108 -5.08 -0.49 16.49
N GLY A 109 -5.28 0.14 15.33
CA GLY A 109 -4.82 1.50 15.04
C GLY A 109 -3.31 1.62 14.78
N ILE A 110 -2.61 0.51 14.54
CA ILE A 110 -1.18 0.51 14.20
C ILE A 110 -1.04 0.71 12.70
N VAL A 111 -0.14 1.59 12.28
CA VAL A 111 0.19 1.80 10.87
C VAL A 111 1.50 1.11 10.54
N TYR A 112 1.50 0.38 9.42
CA TYR A 112 2.69 -0.17 8.78
C TYR A 112 2.95 0.57 7.48
N SER A 113 4.23 0.69 7.12
CA SER A 113 4.66 1.34 5.90
C SER A 113 5.84 0.60 5.27
N TRP A 114 5.87 0.49 3.96
CA TRP A 114 7.00 -0.06 3.20
C TRP A 114 7.04 0.46 1.77
N GLY A 115 8.07 0.09 1.03
CA GLY A 115 8.40 0.61 -0.28
C GLY A 115 9.49 1.69 -0.22
N THR A 116 9.58 2.51 -1.26
CA THR A 116 10.52 3.61 -1.38
C THR A 116 9.78 4.94 -1.31
N SER A 117 10.26 5.88 -0.50
CA SER A 117 9.84 7.28 -0.57
C SER A 117 11.05 8.21 -0.70
N SER A 118 11.02 9.08 -1.70
CA SER A 118 12.06 10.10 -1.96
C SER A 118 11.89 11.39 -1.13
N HIS A 119 10.76 11.57 -0.45
CA HIS A 119 10.37 12.81 0.23
C HIS A 119 10.06 12.60 1.72
N GLY A 120 10.93 11.95 2.51
CA GLY A 120 10.70 11.83 3.97
C GLY A 120 9.43 11.08 4.43
N ALA A 121 8.64 10.57 3.48
CA ALA A 121 7.22 10.25 3.66
C ALA A 121 6.94 8.96 4.44
N LEU A 122 7.99 8.18 4.74
CA LEU A 122 7.90 7.08 5.68
C LEU A 122 8.31 7.69 7.02
N ALA A 123 7.30 8.03 7.82
CA ALA A 123 7.24 8.74 9.11
C ALA A 123 8.30 8.35 10.18
N LEU A 124 9.57 8.31 9.79
CA LEU A 124 10.76 7.86 10.52
C LEU A 124 11.87 8.94 10.50
N GLY A 125 11.57 10.14 9.96
CA GLY A 125 12.48 11.28 10.01
C GLY A 125 13.74 11.16 9.14
N LYS A 126 13.72 10.35 8.07
CA LYS A 126 14.86 10.20 7.13
C LYS A 126 14.49 10.72 5.74
N ARG A 127 15.36 11.56 5.14
CA ARG A 127 15.18 12.19 3.80
C ARG A 127 14.83 11.19 2.69
N ILE A 128 15.34 9.96 2.77
CA ILE A 128 14.99 8.83 1.91
C ILE A 128 14.81 7.61 2.81
N HIS A 129 13.69 6.91 2.68
CA HIS A 129 13.47 5.64 3.38
C HIS A 129 13.07 4.57 2.37
N VAL A 130 13.67 3.40 2.56
CA VAL A 130 13.49 2.21 1.74
C VAL A 130 13.26 1.07 2.71
N ALA A 131 12.06 0.51 2.67
CA ALA A 131 11.71 -0.69 3.42
C ALA A 131 11.21 -1.76 2.46
N LEU A 132 11.88 -2.91 2.45
CA LEU A 132 11.51 -4.06 1.61
C LEU A 132 10.48 -4.97 2.30
N GLU A 133 10.26 -4.77 3.60
CA GLU A 133 9.25 -5.44 4.41
C GLU A 133 8.39 -4.38 5.10
N PRO A 134 7.14 -4.71 5.47
CA PRO A 134 6.31 -3.85 6.32
C PRO A 134 6.99 -3.47 7.64
N GLU A 135 7.24 -2.17 7.82
CA GLU A 135 7.78 -1.61 9.06
C GLU A 135 6.69 -0.86 9.83
N ARG A 136 6.64 -1.06 11.14
CA ARG A 136 5.71 -0.33 12.00
C ARG A 136 6.11 1.16 12.04
N VAL A 137 5.16 2.03 11.73
CA VAL A 137 5.30 3.47 11.87
C VAL A 137 5.16 3.85 13.34
N ILE A 138 6.17 4.51 13.90
CA ILE A 138 6.11 5.11 15.24
C ILE A 138 5.78 6.58 15.07
N LEU A 139 4.52 6.94 15.27
CA LEU A 139 4.10 8.34 15.25
C LEU A 139 4.66 9.07 16.49
N PRO A 140 5.21 10.29 16.35
CA PRO A 140 5.58 11.11 17.50
C PRO A 140 4.38 11.33 18.42
N GLN A 141 4.63 11.40 19.72
CA GLN A 141 3.64 11.56 20.81
C GLN A 141 2.59 12.67 20.56
N LEU A 142 2.90 13.68 19.73
CA LEU A 142 1.98 14.78 19.36
C LEU A 142 0.71 14.33 18.59
N VAL A 143 0.74 13.20 17.88
CA VAL A 143 -0.46 12.68 17.19
C VAL A 143 -1.37 11.91 18.14
N GLN A 144 -0.80 11.30 19.20
CA GLN A 144 -1.55 10.51 20.17
C GLN A 144 -2.47 11.37 21.08
N ASN A 145 -2.17 12.67 21.24
CA ASN A 145 -2.94 13.60 22.05
C ASN A 145 -4.11 14.31 21.34
N ARG A 146 -4.52 13.87 20.14
CA ARG A 146 -5.74 14.35 19.47
C ARG A 146 -6.78 13.23 19.36
N PRO A 147 -7.56 12.94 20.42
CA PRO A 147 -8.58 11.87 20.42
C PRO A 147 -9.69 12.07 19.37
N SER A 148 -9.85 13.28 18.81
CA SER A 148 -10.78 13.55 17.71
C SER A 148 -10.37 12.94 16.37
N LEU A 149 -9.09 12.62 16.14
CA LEU A 149 -8.63 11.93 14.94
C LEU A 149 -8.85 10.41 15.00
N ALA A 150 -8.87 9.82 16.19
CA ALA A 150 -9.16 8.40 16.40
C ALA A 150 -10.62 8.03 16.07
N THR A 151 -11.55 9.00 16.19
CA THR A 151 -12.98 8.78 15.89
C THR A 151 -13.29 8.86 14.38
N VAL A 152 -12.38 9.39 13.56
CA VAL A 152 -12.55 9.51 12.10
C VAL A 152 -12.15 8.21 11.37
N ALA A 153 -11.60 7.23 12.09
CA ALA A 153 -10.94 6.02 11.57
C ALA A 153 -11.83 5.04 10.77
N ASN A 154 -13.14 5.28 10.67
CA ASN A 154 -14.09 4.35 10.01
C ASN A 154 -14.51 4.78 8.60
N SER A 155 -13.83 5.74 7.99
CA SER A 155 -14.09 6.14 6.61
C SER A 155 -12.79 6.27 5.84
N THR A 156 -12.81 6.03 4.53
CA THR A 156 -11.71 6.23 3.57
C THR A 156 -10.95 7.55 3.75
N THR A 157 -11.58 8.54 4.39
CA THR A 157 -11.03 9.83 4.80
C THR A 157 -9.93 9.75 5.86
N ALA A 158 -9.87 8.75 6.75
CA ALA A 158 -8.88 8.70 7.84
C ALA A 158 -7.46 8.44 7.35
N LEU A 159 -7.29 7.46 6.47
CA LEU A 159 -6.00 7.17 5.85
C LEU A 159 -5.61 8.31 4.90
N ALA A 160 -6.58 8.90 4.18
CA ALA A 160 -6.39 10.13 3.42
C ALA A 160 -5.99 11.32 4.31
N ASN A 161 -6.48 11.42 5.56
CA ASN A 161 -6.10 12.46 6.52
C ASN A 161 -4.75 12.19 7.17
N ILE A 162 -4.37 10.93 7.42
CA ILE A 162 -3.01 10.55 7.83
C ILE A 162 -2.04 10.92 6.71
N LEU A 163 -2.33 10.52 5.46
CA LEU A 163 -1.60 10.93 4.26
C LEU A 163 -1.55 12.46 4.17
N THR A 164 -2.69 13.15 4.18
CA THR A 164 -2.77 14.62 4.07
C THR A 164 -2.05 15.32 5.22
N SER A 165 -2.05 14.79 6.44
CA SER A 165 -1.30 15.36 7.58
C SER A 165 0.19 15.08 7.50
N LEU A 166 0.60 13.96 6.90
CA LEU A 166 1.99 13.64 6.60
C LEU A 166 2.51 14.47 5.40
N TYR A 167 1.64 14.82 4.44
CA TYR A 167 2.01 15.58 3.23
C TYR A 167 1.77 17.11 3.29
N LYS A 168 0.87 17.62 4.14
CA LYS A 168 0.57 19.08 4.21
C LYS A 168 1.65 19.93 4.88
N HIS A 169 2.55 19.34 5.66
CA HIS A 169 3.58 20.11 6.37
C HIS A 169 4.92 20.24 5.63
N GLU A 170 5.09 19.62 4.45
CA GLU A 170 6.35 19.68 3.69
C GLU A 170 6.24 20.40 2.33
N THR A 171 5.14 21.14 2.09
CA THR A 171 5.04 22.09 0.97
C THR A 171 4.98 23.53 1.47
N ILE A 172 6.02 23.95 2.19
CA ILE A 172 6.49 25.33 2.08
C ILE A 172 7.94 25.21 1.65
N LEU A 173 8.15 25.09 0.33
CA LEU A 173 9.40 25.60 -0.22
C LEU A 173 9.37 27.09 0.07
N ASP A 174 10.28 27.56 0.91
CA ASP A 174 10.53 28.99 1.04
C ASP A 174 10.92 29.49 -0.36
N PRO A 175 10.30 30.54 -0.92
CA PRO A 175 10.63 31.05 -2.26
C PRO A 175 12.12 31.41 -2.44
N ALA A 176 12.91 31.44 -1.36
CA ALA A 176 14.34 31.67 -1.37
C ALA A 176 15.19 30.47 -1.87
N ASP A 177 14.68 29.24 -1.85
CA ASP A 177 15.50 28.03 -2.14
C ASP A 177 15.58 27.65 -3.64
N VAL A 178 15.03 28.48 -4.56
CA VAL A 178 15.08 28.24 -6.02
C VAL A 178 16.18 29.04 -6.73
N LEU A 179 16.94 29.90 -6.03
CA LEU A 179 18.05 30.63 -6.64
C LEU A 179 19.29 30.65 -5.73
N ALA A 180 20.09 29.58 -5.79
CA ALA A 180 21.51 29.57 -5.43
C ALA A 180 22.26 28.55 -6.29
#